data_AF-A0A6G8C9C5-F1
#
_entry.id   AF-A0A6G8C9C5-F1
#
_cell.length_a   1.000
_cell.length_b   1.000
_cell.length_c   1.000
_cell.angle_alpha   90.00
_cell.angle_beta   90.00
_cell.angle_gamma   90.00
#
_symmetry.space_group_name_H-M   'P 1'
#
loop_
_entity.id
_entity.type
_entity.pdbx_description
1 polymer ?
#
loop_
_entity_poly.entity_id
_entity_poly.type
_entity_poly.pdbx_seq_one_letter_code
_entity_poly.pdbx_strand_id
1 'polypeptide(L)'
;MAGRPRQSCQESGANCPQPSAKATSNQKPAFKAEPAKSTSNGSAKSSRELQEVESRITTLEKELAQYEAQLADPGIYSNAAQLKDATLKFEQVQKELTLQTKRWEELV
;
A
#
# COMPACT_ATOMS: atom_id res chain seq x y z
N MET A 1 45.75 -34.56 33.56
CA MET A 1 45.40 -33.20 34.02
C MET A 1 44.05 -32.86 33.36
N ALA A 2 42.91 -33.10 34.04
CA ALA A 2 42.15 -32.09 34.79
C ALA A 2 42.02 -30.78 33.99
N GLY A 3 40.86 -30.24 33.59
CA GLY A 3 39.45 -30.43 33.90
C GLY A 3 38.77 -29.14 33.39
N ARG A 4 37.56 -29.21 32.84
CA ARG A 4 36.80 -27.97 32.53
C ARG A 4 36.33 -27.33 33.83
N PRO A 5 36.40 -26.00 33.93
CA PRO A 5 35.18 -25.21 34.16
C PRO A 5 35.26 -23.87 33.39
N ARG A 6 34.29 -22.97 33.25
CA ARG A 6 32.85 -22.84 33.55
C ARG A 6 32.52 -21.41 33.06
N GLN A 7 31.30 -21.21 32.57
CA GLN A 7 30.56 -19.94 32.41
C GLN A 7 31.28 -18.62 32.76
N SER A 8 31.25 -17.67 31.82
CA SER A 8 31.11 -16.25 32.18
C SER A 8 29.65 -15.85 31.95
N CYS A 9 28.89 -15.79 33.03
CA CYS A 9 27.73 -14.91 33.18
C CYS A 9 28.19 -13.49 32.77
N GLN A 10 27.50 -12.70 31.93
CA GLN A 10 26.18 -12.12 32.14
C GLN A 10 25.96 -11.68 33.58
N GLU A 11 26.53 -10.52 33.94
CA GLU A 11 25.97 -9.67 34.99
C GLU A 11 26.48 -8.22 34.88
N SER A 12 25.56 -7.33 34.51
CA SER A 12 25.57 -5.91 34.86
C SER A 12 24.14 -5.46 34.60
N GLY A 13 23.35 -5.03 35.57
CA GLY A 13 23.54 -4.91 37.00
C GLY A 13 22.19 -4.45 37.55
N ALA A 14 21.81 -5.04 38.69
CA ALA A 14 20.91 -4.55 39.72
C ALA A 14 20.01 -3.33 39.43
N ASN A 15 18.69 -3.47 39.62
CA ASN A 15 18.04 -3.20 40.93
C ASN A 15 16.51 -3.47 40.87
N CYS A 16 16.09 -4.62 41.41
CA CYS A 16 15.14 -4.85 42.52
C CYS A 16 13.90 -3.93 42.79
N PRO A 17 12.90 -4.37 43.60
CA PRO A 17 11.58 -4.80 43.08
C PRO A 17 10.32 -4.24 43.82
N GLN A 18 9.13 -4.57 43.27
CA GLN A 18 7.79 -4.71 43.92
C GLN A 18 7.07 -3.43 44.42
N PRO A 19 5.80 -3.48 44.88
CA PRO A 19 4.61 -4.29 44.51
C PRO A 19 3.36 -3.40 44.25
N SER A 20 2.31 -3.91 43.61
CA SER A 20 0.97 -3.98 44.23
C SER A 20 -0.13 -4.47 43.30
N ALA A 21 -0.91 -5.38 43.87
CA ALA A 21 -2.15 -5.93 43.38
C ALA A 21 -3.30 -4.90 43.35
N LYS A 22 -4.44 -5.37 42.83
CA LYS A 22 -5.80 -4.79 42.76
C LYS A 22 -6.03 -4.04 41.44
N ALA A 23 -7.14 -4.17 40.73
CA ALA A 23 -8.45 -4.69 41.09
C ALA A 23 -9.18 -5.19 39.84
N THR A 24 -10.08 -6.14 40.09
CA THR A 24 -11.28 -6.43 39.29
C THR A 24 -11.94 -5.15 38.75
N SER A 25 -12.37 -5.16 37.49
CA SER A 25 -13.59 -4.46 37.10
C SER A 25 -14.17 -5.05 35.83
N ASN A 26 -15.18 -5.88 36.05
CA ASN A 26 -16.25 -6.21 35.14
C ASN A 26 -16.82 -4.95 34.47
N GLN A 27 -16.64 -4.79 33.15
CA GLN A 27 -17.54 -3.96 32.34
C GLN A 27 -17.82 -4.62 31.00
N LYS A 28 -19.02 -5.21 30.92
CA LYS A 28 -19.83 -5.31 29.71
C LYS A 28 -20.25 -3.88 29.32
N PRO A 29 -20.05 -3.46 28.07
CA PRO A 29 -20.90 -2.44 27.48
C PRO A 29 -21.82 -3.10 26.46
N ALA A 30 -23.08 -3.28 26.85
CA ALA A 30 -24.17 -3.33 25.89
C ALA A 30 -24.35 -1.91 25.35
N PHE A 31 -23.72 -1.60 24.23
CA PHE A 31 -24.14 -0.46 23.40
C PHE A 31 -24.85 -1.00 22.17
N LYS A 32 -26.18 -0.97 22.24
CA LYS A 32 -27.00 -0.77 21.05
C LYS A 32 -26.59 0.56 20.43
N ALA A 33 -25.99 0.49 19.26
CA ALA A 33 -26.07 1.55 18.26
C ALA A 33 -26.37 0.85 16.94
N GLU A 34 -27.65 0.68 16.68
CA GLU A 34 -28.17 0.46 15.34
C GLU A 34 -27.79 1.70 14.51
N PRO A 35 -27.04 1.59 13.41
CA PRO A 35 -26.97 2.67 12.44
C PRO A 35 -28.23 2.59 11.57
N ALA A 36 -29.31 3.21 12.06
CA ALA A 36 -30.48 3.50 11.23
C ALA A 36 -30.17 4.70 10.32
N LYS A 37 -30.32 4.45 9.01
CA LYS A 37 -30.45 5.42 7.89
C LYS A 37 -29.20 6.30 7.67
N SER A 38 -28.61 6.28 6.48
CA SER A 38 -29.24 7.03 5.38
C SER A 38 -28.78 6.53 4.02
N THR A 39 -29.75 6.09 3.23
CA THR A 39 -29.71 6.05 1.76
C THR A 39 -29.29 7.41 1.22
N SER A 40 -27.98 7.63 1.07
CA SER A 40 -27.39 8.64 0.17
C SER A 40 -25.92 8.30 -0.12
N ASN A 41 -25.57 7.01 -0.07
CA ASN A 41 -24.20 6.54 -0.21
C ASN A 41 -23.75 6.35 -1.67
N GLY A 42 -24.62 6.63 -2.65
CA GLY A 42 -24.30 6.53 -4.08
C GLY A 42 -23.46 7.71 -4.55
N SER A 43 -23.97 8.94 -4.36
CA SER A 43 -23.34 10.15 -4.93
C SER A 43 -21.92 10.42 -4.40
N ALA A 44 -21.68 10.27 -3.09
CA ALA A 44 -20.34 10.45 -2.52
C ALA A 44 -19.34 9.34 -2.92
N LYS A 45 -19.82 8.12 -3.24
CA LYS A 45 -18.97 7.05 -3.76
C LYS A 45 -18.60 7.31 -5.21
N SER A 46 -19.55 7.74 -6.03
CA SER A 46 -19.32 8.09 -7.44
C SER A 46 -18.34 9.25 -7.58
N SER A 47 -18.45 10.31 -6.77
CA SER A 47 -17.51 11.44 -6.83
C SER A 47 -16.08 11.05 -6.42
N ARG A 48 -15.94 10.17 -5.42
CA ARG A 48 -14.62 9.67 -5.00
C ARG A 48 -14.01 8.74 -6.04
N GLU A 49 -14.83 7.88 -6.64
CA GLU A 49 -14.41 7.00 -7.73
C GLU A 49 -13.98 7.82 -8.95
N LEU A 50 -14.73 8.86 -9.31
CA LEU A 50 -14.35 9.82 -10.37
C LEU A 50 -12.96 10.43 -10.12
N GLN A 51 -12.72 11.02 -8.95
CA GLN A 51 -11.42 11.61 -8.62
C GLN A 51 -10.28 10.59 -8.65
N GLU A 52 -10.54 9.36 -8.20
CA GLU A 52 -9.53 8.30 -8.20
C GLU A 52 -9.19 7.87 -9.64
N VAL A 53 -10.20 7.70 -10.49
CA VAL A 53 -10.02 7.38 -11.91
C VAL A 53 -9.28 8.51 -12.64
N GLU A 54 -9.65 9.78 -12.43
CA GLU A 54 -8.96 10.94 -13.04
C GLU A 54 -7.49 11.02 -12.60
N SER A 55 -7.23 10.82 -11.31
CA SER A 55 -5.87 10.79 -10.77
C SER A 55 -5.07 9.63 -11.35
N ARG A 56 -5.71 8.48 -11.55
CA ARG A 56 -5.09 7.29 -12.15
C ARG A 56 -4.77 7.53 -13.62
N ILE A 57 -5.70 8.08 -14.41
CA ILE A 57 -5.47 8.46 -15.81
C ILE A 57 -4.28 9.41 -15.91
N THR A 58 -4.26 10.49 -15.12
CA THR A 58 -3.15 11.46 -15.12
C THR A 58 -1.80 10.82 -14.81
N THR A 59 -1.78 9.85 -13.89
CA THR A 59 -0.55 9.10 -13.53
C THR A 59 -0.12 8.19 -14.67
N LEU A 60 -1.04 7.42 -15.24
CA LEU A 60 -0.78 6.51 -16.35
C LEU A 60 -0.32 7.26 -17.60
N GLU A 61 -0.86 8.44 -17.89
CA GLU A 61 -0.40 9.30 -18.99
C GLU A 61 1.06 9.72 -18.82
N LYS A 62 1.46 10.10 -17.59
CA LYS A 62 2.85 10.43 -17.28
C LYS A 62 3.76 9.21 -17.42
N GLU A 63 3.36 8.07 -16.88
CA GLU A 63 4.11 6.82 -16.99
C GLU A 63 4.27 6.41 -18.47
N LEU A 64 3.21 6.51 -19.27
CA LEU A 64 3.23 6.23 -20.70
C LEU A 64 4.26 7.12 -21.41
N ALA A 65 4.22 8.44 -21.18
CA ALA A 65 5.18 9.37 -21.74
C ALA A 65 6.63 9.07 -21.32
N GLN A 66 6.85 8.63 -20.07
CA GLN A 66 8.18 8.22 -19.60
C GLN A 66 8.68 6.94 -20.28
N TYR A 67 7.84 5.93 -20.46
CA TYR A 67 8.24 4.72 -21.17
C TYR A 67 8.42 4.98 -22.66
N GLU A 68 7.60 5.85 -23.26
CA GLU A 68 7.74 6.26 -24.66
C GLU A 68 9.07 7.00 -24.89
N ALA A 69 9.43 7.93 -24.00
CA ALA A 69 10.73 8.61 -24.05
C ALA A 69 11.91 7.63 -23.87
N GLN A 70 11.77 6.64 -23.00
CA GLN A 70 12.79 5.58 -22.83
C GLN A 70 12.90 4.68 -24.06
N LEU A 71 11.79 4.34 -24.70
CA LEU A 71 11.76 3.54 -25.93
C LEU A 71 12.27 4.32 -27.15
N ALA A 72 12.13 5.64 -27.15
CA ALA A 72 12.68 6.53 -28.16
C ALA A 72 14.20 6.78 -28.00
N ASP A 73 14.76 6.47 -26.83
CA ASP A 73 16.19 6.64 -26.58
C ASP A 73 17.00 5.53 -27.28
N PRO A 74 17.99 5.85 -28.14
CA PRO A 74 18.78 4.85 -28.83
C PRO A 74 19.64 3.98 -27.90
N GLY A 75 19.90 4.42 -26.66
CA GLY A 75 20.64 3.67 -25.65
C GLY A 75 19.92 2.43 -25.15
N ILE A 76 18.58 2.42 -25.13
CA ILE A 76 17.79 1.27 -24.64
C ILE A 76 17.99 0.01 -25.50
N TYR A 77 18.27 0.18 -26.80
CA TYR A 77 18.51 -0.94 -27.72
C TYR A 77 19.83 -1.69 -27.42
N SER A 78 20.72 -1.09 -26.62
CA SER A 78 21.92 -1.77 -26.13
C SER A 78 21.61 -2.82 -25.06
N ASN A 79 20.43 -2.75 -24.43
CA ASN A 79 19.99 -3.70 -23.41
C ASN A 79 18.62 -4.30 -23.76
N ALA A 80 18.65 -5.48 -24.37
CA ALA A 80 17.44 -6.20 -24.80
C ALA A 80 16.48 -6.53 -23.65
N ALA A 81 16.95 -6.66 -22.40
CA ALA A 81 16.09 -6.90 -21.25
C ALA A 81 15.32 -5.63 -20.87
N GLN A 82 16.00 -4.47 -20.83
CA GLN A 82 15.36 -3.18 -20.55
C GLN A 82 14.39 -2.78 -21.68
N LEU A 83 14.77 -3.03 -22.93
CA LEU A 83 13.88 -2.79 -24.07
C LEU A 83 12.58 -3.58 -23.93
N LYS A 84 12.66 -4.90 -23.68
CA LYS A 84 11.47 -5.75 -23.49
C LYS A 84 10.62 -5.28 -22.31
N ASP A 85 11.25 -4.97 -21.17
CA ASP A 85 10.54 -4.53 -19.98
C ASP A 85 9.82 -3.18 -20.21
N ALA A 86 10.49 -2.22 -20.85
CA ALA A 86 9.91 -0.93 -21.21
C ALA A 86 8.75 -1.08 -22.21
N THR A 87 8.89 -1.94 -23.23
CA THR A 87 7.81 -2.24 -24.18
C THR A 87 6.61 -2.88 -23.48
N LEU A 88 6.83 -3.90 -22.64
CA LEU A 88 5.76 -4.56 -21.89
C LEU A 88 5.03 -3.58 -20.97
N LYS A 89 5.77 -2.74 -20.24
CA LYS A 89 5.19 -1.71 -19.36
C LYS A 89 4.45 -0.64 -20.15
N PHE A 90 4.98 -0.18 -21.28
CA PHE A 90 4.30 0.75 -22.17
C PHE A 90 2.95 0.20 -22.64
N GLU A 91 2.92 -1.05 -23.14
CA GLU A 91 1.67 -1.71 -23.56
C GLU A 91 0.70 -1.91 -22.38
N GLN A 92 1.21 -2.27 -21.21
CA GLN A 92 0.41 -2.44 -19.99
C GLN A 92 -0.24 -1.13 -19.57
N VAL A 93 0.52 -0.04 -19.50
CA VAL A 93 0.05 1.29 -19.14
C VAL A 93 -0.96 1.80 -20.16
N GLN A 94 -0.72 1.60 -21.47
CA GLN A 94 -1.64 2.01 -22.52
C GLN A 94 -2.99 1.28 -22.42
N LYS A 95 -2.97 -0.03 -22.13
CA LYS A 95 -4.18 -0.82 -21.86
C LYS A 95 -4.89 -0.34 -20.60
N GLU A 96 -4.16 -0.10 -19.52
CA GLU A 96 -4.75 0.35 -18.26
C GLU A 96 -5.36 1.75 -18.41
N LEU A 97 -4.68 2.67 -19.10
CA LEU A 97 -5.19 4.00 -19.43
C LEU A 97 -6.51 3.89 -20.18
N THR A 98 -6.55 3.07 -21.24
CA THR A 98 -7.80 2.85 -22.00
C THR A 98 -8.93 2.32 -21.12
N LEU A 99 -8.64 1.42 -20.18
CA LEU A 99 -9.64 0.89 -19.24
C LEU A 99 -10.12 1.95 -18.26
N GLN A 100 -9.21 2.78 -17.71
CA GLN A 100 -9.56 3.85 -16.79
C GLN A 100 -10.33 4.97 -17.48
N THR A 101 -9.96 5.33 -18.71
CA THR A 101 -10.72 6.29 -19.53
C THR A 101 -12.14 5.78 -19.79
N LYS A 102 -12.30 4.51 -20.19
CA LYS A 102 -13.64 3.91 -20.34
C LYS A 102 -14.43 3.95 -19.03
N ARG A 103 -13.78 3.62 -17.91
CA ARG A 103 -14.42 3.68 -16.60
C ARG A 103 -14.86 5.12 -16.25
N TRP A 104 -14.05 6.12 -16.57
CA TRP A 104 -14.40 7.53 -16.41
C TRP A 104 -15.61 7.90 -17.29
N GLU A 105 -15.62 7.47 -18.55
CA GLU A 105 -16.73 7.68 -19.50
C GLU A 105 -18.03 7.03 -19.01
N GLU A 106 -17.98 5.94 -18.25
CA GLU A 106 -19.16 5.30 -17.63
C GLU A 106 -19.67 6.02 -16.37
N LEU A 107 -18.80 6.81 -15.71
CA LEU A 107 -19.10 7.48 -14.45
C LEU A 107 -19.54 8.94 -14.61
N VAL A 108 -19.28 9.54 -15.77
CA VAL A 108 -19.64 10.94 -16.14
C VAL A 108 -20.95 11.00 -16.92
#